data_AF-A0A5D3FKE2-F1
#
_entry.id   AF-A0A5D3FKE2-F1
#
_cell.length_a   1.000
_cell.length_b   1.000
_cell.length_c   1.000
_cell.angle_alpha   90.00
_cell.angle_beta   90.00
_cell.angle_gamma   90.00
#
_symmetry.space_group_name_H-M   'P 1'
#
loop_
_entity.id
_entity.type
_entity.pdbx_description
1 polymer ?
#
loop_
_entity_poly.entity_id
_entity_poly.type
_entity_poly.pdbx_seq_one_letter_code
_entity_poly.pdbx_strand_id
1 'polypeptide(L)'
;MNKTYQTLIVKFSEPISVLDGIFDDAEFWGVTTLKEWIDDYESTRFTATDEHTAVITSEYNIEYVREWLEHHATFTEIAAY
;
A
#
# COMPACT_ATOMS: atom_id res chain seq x y z
N MET A 1 20.51 0.41 -11.52
CA MET A 1 19.83 0.70 -10.24
C MET A 1 20.33 -0.29 -9.21
N ASN A 2 20.70 0.16 -8.02
CA ASN A 2 20.97 -0.75 -6.91
C ASN A 2 19.65 -1.46 -6.59
N LYS A 3 19.60 -2.77 -6.83
CA LYS A 3 18.42 -3.61 -6.61
C LYS A 3 18.30 -3.96 -5.13
N THR A 4 17.95 -2.98 -4.33
CA THR A 4 17.69 -3.17 -2.91
C THR A 4 16.23 -2.86 -2.65
N TYR A 5 15.55 -3.74 -1.93
CA TYR A 5 14.19 -3.49 -1.47
C TYR A 5 14.15 -2.15 -0.72
N GLN A 6 13.24 -1.28 -1.14
CA GLN A 6 12.88 -0.07 -0.42
C GLN A 6 11.73 -0.40 0.53
N THR A 7 11.67 0.28 1.66
CA THR A 7 10.62 0.09 2.66
C THR A 7 9.86 1.39 2.88
N LEU A 8 8.53 1.31 2.92
CA LEU A 8 7.63 2.38 3.29
C LEU A 8 6.82 1.94 4.51
N ILE A 9 6.90 2.69 5.59
CA ILE A 9 6.04 2.53 6.76
C ILE A 9 4.95 3.58 6.67
N VAL A 10 3.70 3.12 6.65
CA VAL A 10 2.52 3.99 6.56
C VAL A 10 1.65 3.79 7.79
N LYS A 11 1.19 4.91 8.35
CA LYS A 11 0.11 4.93 9.34
C LYS A 11 -1.04 5.73 8.76
N PHE A 12 -2.08 5.02 8.34
CA PHE A 12 -3.30 5.59 7.79
C PHE A 12 -4.12 6.30 8.88
N SER A 13 -4.85 7.35 8.49
CA SER A 13 -5.77 8.05 9.40
C SER A 13 -7.03 7.23 9.67
N GLU A 14 -7.47 6.45 8.68
CA GLU A 14 -8.59 5.52 8.77
C GLU A 14 -8.08 4.06 8.86
N PRO A 15 -8.86 3.12 9.40
CA PRO A 15 -8.53 1.69 9.35
C PRO A 15 -8.26 1.20 7.93
N ILE A 16 -7.32 0.26 7.76
CA ILE A 16 -7.04 -0.36 6.46
C ILE A 16 -8.31 -0.99 5.86
N SER A 17 -9.20 -1.53 6.70
CA SER A 17 -10.49 -2.08 6.26
C SER A 17 -11.45 -1.04 5.65
N VAL A 18 -11.31 0.23 5.99
CA VAL A 18 -12.05 1.33 5.32
C VAL A 18 -11.44 1.60 3.94
N LEU A 19 -10.11 1.51 3.81
CA LEU A 19 -9.42 1.69 2.54
C LEU A 19 -9.68 0.56 1.55
N ASP A 20 -9.93 -0.66 2.04
CA ASP A 20 -10.39 -1.77 1.18
C ASP A 20 -11.67 -1.39 0.40
N GLY A 21 -12.49 -0.47 0.93
CA GLY A 21 -13.66 0.07 0.25
C GLY A 21 -13.39 0.84 -1.05
N ILE A 22 -12.13 1.21 -1.35
CA ILE A 22 -11.75 1.76 -2.67
C ILE A 22 -11.95 0.70 -3.77
N PHE A 23 -11.84 -0.58 -3.41
CA PHE A 23 -11.91 -1.73 -4.31
C PHE A 23 -13.27 -2.45 -4.24
N ASP A 24 -14.35 -1.68 -4.02
CA ASP A 24 -15.71 -2.22 -3.88
C ASP A 24 -16.26 -2.83 -5.19
N ASP A 25 -15.87 -2.27 -6.34
CA ASP A 25 -16.11 -2.83 -7.67
C ASP A 25 -15.01 -3.82 -8.08
N ALA A 26 -15.11 -5.05 -7.58
CA ALA A 26 -14.14 -6.11 -7.86
C ALA A 26 -14.04 -6.49 -9.35
N GLU A 27 -15.09 -6.26 -10.15
CA GLU A 27 -15.05 -6.53 -11.60
C GLU A 27 -14.16 -5.51 -12.32
N PHE A 28 -14.24 -4.24 -11.90
CA PHE A 28 -13.37 -3.19 -12.41
C PHE A 28 -11.93 -3.31 -11.91
N TRP A 29 -11.74 -3.54 -10.61
CA TRP A 29 -10.42 -3.52 -9.97
C TRP A 29 -9.66 -4.84 -10.08
N GLY A 30 -10.36 -5.98 -10.19
CA GLY A 30 -9.76 -7.32 -10.18
C GLY A 30 -9.24 -7.78 -8.81
N VAL A 31 -9.38 -6.94 -7.79
CA VAL A 31 -8.98 -7.18 -6.39
C VAL A 31 -10.05 -6.61 -5.46
N THR A 32 -10.03 -6.99 -4.18
CA THR A 32 -11.03 -6.56 -3.19
C THR A 32 -10.44 -5.81 -2.01
N THR A 33 -9.10 -5.75 -1.91
CA THR A 33 -8.41 -5.13 -0.78
C THR A 33 -7.20 -4.33 -1.24
N LEU A 34 -6.79 -3.35 -0.42
CA LEU A 34 -5.57 -2.59 -0.62
C LEU A 34 -4.33 -3.50 -0.62
N LYS A 35 -4.36 -4.55 0.20
CA LYS A 35 -3.30 -5.56 0.25
C LYS A 35 -3.16 -6.28 -1.08
N GLU A 36 -4.26 -6.78 -1.65
CA GLU A 36 -4.24 -7.49 -2.93
C GLU A 36 -3.75 -6.57 -4.05
N TRP A 37 -4.21 -5.32 -4.10
CA TRP A 37 -3.75 -4.32 -5.07
C TRP A 37 -2.23 -4.11 -5.00
N ILE A 38 -1.68 -3.93 -3.80
CA ILE A 38 -0.24 -3.68 -3.63
C ILE A 38 0.59 -4.96 -3.88
N ASP A 39 0.09 -6.12 -3.46
CA ASP A 39 0.78 -7.40 -3.63
C ASP A 39 0.83 -7.89 -5.09
N ASP A 40 -0.04 -7.38 -5.96
CA ASP A 40 -0.08 -7.70 -7.40
C ASP A 40 1.12 -7.11 -8.16
N TYR A 41 1.74 -6.04 -7.63
CA TYR A 41 2.98 -5.52 -8.18
C TYR A 41 4.15 -6.49 -7.92
N GLU A 42 4.94 -6.77 -8.96
CA GLU A 42 6.11 -7.63 -8.86
C GLU A 42 7.06 -7.16 -7.75
N SER A 43 7.56 -8.12 -6.96
CA SER A 43 8.46 -7.88 -5.83
C SER A 43 7.97 -6.83 -4.84
N THR A 44 6.64 -6.70 -4.65
CA THR A 44 6.02 -5.72 -3.74
C THR A 44 5.16 -6.43 -2.70
N ARG A 45 5.28 -6.08 -1.41
CA ARG A 45 4.54 -6.74 -0.33
C ARG A 45 3.98 -5.75 0.67
N PHE A 46 2.69 -5.89 0.97
CA PHE A 46 1.99 -5.18 2.02
C PHE A 46 1.81 -6.07 3.26
N THR A 47 2.33 -5.63 4.41
CA THR A 47 2.20 -6.31 5.69
C THR A 47 1.57 -5.37 6.71
N ALA A 48 0.28 -5.55 7.01
CA ALA A 48 -0.36 -4.85 8.11
C ALA A 48 0.25 -5.30 9.45
N THR A 49 0.64 -4.33 10.29
CA THR A 49 1.15 -4.59 11.65
C THR A 49 0.07 -4.36 12.70
N ASP A 50 -0.88 -3.47 12.40
CA ASP A 50 -2.10 -3.25 13.16
C ASP A 50 -3.22 -2.73 12.23
N GLU A 51 -4.33 -2.28 12.79
CA GLU A 51 -5.51 -1.82 12.04
C GLU A 51 -5.24 -0.61 11.14
N HIS A 52 -4.27 0.25 11.48
CA HIS A 52 -3.97 1.50 10.77
C HIS A 52 -2.56 1.54 10.19
N THR A 53 -1.67 0.63 10.61
CA THR A 53 -0.26 0.66 10.24
C THR A 53 0.10 -0.52 9.34
N ALA A 54 0.86 -0.23 8.29
CA ALA A 54 1.42 -1.25 7.41
C ALA A 54 2.87 -0.94 7.03
N VAL A 55 3.61 -2.02 6.77
CA VAL A 55 4.93 -1.99 6.15
C VAL A 55 4.79 -2.47 4.72
N ILE A 56 5.25 -1.65 3.78
CA ILE A 56 5.29 -1.96 2.36
C ILE A 56 6.74 -2.09 1.94
N THR A 57 7.10 -3.20 1.32
CA THR A 57 8.41 -3.38 0.70
C THR A 57 8.25 -3.49 -0.80
N SER A 58 9.17 -2.90 -1.58
CA SER A 58 9.18 -3.06 -3.03
C SER A 58 10.59 -2.97 -3.59
N GLU A 59 10.89 -3.79 -4.59
CA GLU A 59 12.16 -3.69 -5.33
C GLU A 59 12.12 -2.60 -6.41
N TYR A 60 10.94 -2.34 -7.00
CA TYR A 60 10.81 -1.50 -8.20
C TYR A 60 9.69 -0.45 -8.14
N ASN A 61 8.68 -0.65 -7.29
CA ASN A 61 7.40 0.06 -7.39
C ASN A 61 7.13 1.00 -6.21
N ILE A 62 8.07 1.20 -5.28
CA ILE A 62 7.76 1.92 -4.03
C ILE A 62 7.26 3.36 -4.28
N GLU A 63 7.85 4.06 -5.27
CA GLU A 63 7.47 5.44 -5.58
C GLU A 63 6.07 5.50 -6.20
N TYR A 64 5.73 4.56 -7.09
CA TYR A 64 4.39 4.48 -7.70
C TYR A 64 3.33 4.06 -6.68
N VAL A 65 3.66 3.12 -5.79
CA VAL A 65 2.77 2.72 -4.69
C VAL A 65 2.54 3.91 -3.76
N ARG A 66 3.60 4.63 -3.40
CA ARG A 66 3.51 5.84 -2.57
C ARG A 66 2.63 6.91 -3.22
N GLU A 67 2.89 7.24 -4.49
CA GLU A 67 2.11 8.23 -5.23
C GLU A 67 0.63 7.85 -5.25
N TRP A 68 0.31 6.60 -5.58
CA TRP A 68 -1.07 6.11 -5.58
C TRP A 68 -1.72 6.25 -4.19
N LEU A 69 -1.01 5.87 -3.14
CA LEU A 69 -1.47 5.98 -1.76
C LEU A 69 -1.75 7.45 -1.37
N GLU A 70 -0.84 8.37 -1.71
CA GLU A 70 -0.99 9.82 -1.44
C GLU A 70 -2.20 10.44 -2.16
N HIS A 71 -2.67 9.83 -3.26
CA HIS A 71 -3.87 10.26 -3.98
C HIS A 71 -5.19 9.69 -3.43
N HIS A 72 -5.17 8.51 -2.79
CA HIS A 72 -6.39 7.76 -2.47
C HIS A 72 -6.62 7.55 -0.96
N ALA A 73 -5.63 7.85 -0.11
CA ALA A 73 -5.74 7.70 1.33
C ALA A 73 -5.21 8.93 2.08
N THR A 74 -5.50 9.00 3.38
CA THR A 74 -4.93 10.00 4.28
C THR A 74 -4.08 9.35 5.35
N PHE A 75 -3.06 10.07 5.82
CA PHE A 75 -2.02 9.52 6.67
C PHE A 75 -1.83 10.38 7.91
N THR A 76 -1.55 9.72 9.03
CA THR A 76 -0.91 10.37 10.18
C THR A 76 0.60 10.37 10.02
N GLU A 77 1.17 9.33 9.39
CA GLU A 77 2.61 9.19 9.18
C GLU A 77 2.92 8.43 7.89
N ILE A 78 3.97 8.88 7.19
CA ILE A 78 4.56 8.19 6.05
C ILE A 78 6.08 8.35 6.08
N ALA A 79 6.81 7.23 6.14
CA ALA A 79 8.27 7.23 6.28
C ALA A 79 8.91 6.20 5.33
N ALA A 80 9.93 6.62 4.59
CA ALA A 80 10.69 5.77 3.66
C ALA A 80 12.08 5.42 4.22
N TYR A 81 12.51 4.18 4.03
CA TYR A 81 13.77 3.61 4.52
C TYR A 81 14.50 2.81 3.44
#